data_AF-H0PVS6-F1
#
_entry.id   AF-H0PVS6-F1
#
_cell.length_a   1.000
_cell.length_b   1.000
_cell.length_c   1.000
_cell.angle_alpha   90.00
_cell.angle_beta   90.00
_cell.angle_gamma   90.00
#
_symmetry.space_group_name_H-M   'P 1'
#
loop_
_entity.id
_entity.type
_entity.pdbx_description
1 polymer ?
#
loop_
_entity_poly.entity_id
_entity_poly.type
_entity_poly.pdbx_seq_one_letter_code
_entity_poly.pdbx_strand_id
1 'polypeptide(L)'
;MTNRITIRAADVQVGDHIYDGPGTNVHPTFAWETVTGVKLVDGLIVLIVGRLDAAQGEFWFEPDEAVTIIRYPPEAPQEPAAKPHRKHGHGHSG
;
A
#
# COMPACT_ATOMS: atom_id res chain seq x y z
N MET A 1 -15.00 0.09 5.47
CA MET A 1 -14.74 1.44 6.02
C MET A 1 -13.34 1.83 5.61
N THR A 2 -13.18 2.98 4.96
CA THR A 2 -11.88 3.48 4.49
C THR A 2 -11.42 4.54 5.47
N ASN A 3 -10.38 4.24 6.26
CA ASN A 3 -9.87 5.16 7.27
C ASN A 3 -8.90 6.14 6.62
N ARG A 4 -9.40 7.32 6.28
CA ARG A 4 -8.55 8.47 5.96
C ARG A 4 -7.89 8.94 7.26
N ILE A 5 -6.56 8.93 7.29
CA ILE A 5 -5.76 9.33 8.45
C ILE A 5 -4.67 10.32 8.02
N THR A 6 -4.31 11.22 8.93
CA THR A 6 -3.15 12.10 8.76
C THR A 6 -2.07 11.60 9.69
N ILE A 7 -0.91 11.27 9.13
CA ILE A 7 0.24 10.71 9.84
C ILE A 7 1.51 11.48 9.45
N ARG A 8 2.62 11.19 10.11
CA ARG A 8 3.93 11.73 9.70
C ARG A 8 4.41 11.00 8.45
N ALA A 9 5.17 11.69 7.60
CA ALA A 9 5.75 11.08 6.41
C ALA A 9 6.59 9.83 6.74
N ALA A 10 7.30 9.85 7.87
CA ALA A 10 8.08 8.70 8.35
C ALA A 10 7.24 7.46 8.68
N ASP A 11 5.93 7.60 8.92
CA ASP A 11 5.02 6.50 9.27
C ASP A 11 4.29 5.92 8.05
N VAL A 12 4.52 6.47 6.86
CA VAL A 12 3.93 6.02 5.59
C VAL A 12 4.51 4.66 5.18
N GLN A 13 3.65 3.80 4.66
CA GLN A 13 3.99 2.43 4.29
C GLN A 13 3.64 2.16 2.82
N VAL A 14 4.35 1.20 2.23
CA VAL A 14 3.99 0.68 0.90
C VAL A 14 2.58 0.09 0.95
N GLY A 15 1.75 0.44 -0.02
CA GLY A 15 0.34 0.07 -0.10
C GLY A 15 -0.62 1.13 0.47
N ASP A 16 -0.12 2.14 1.19
CA ASP A 16 -0.92 3.30 1.53
C ASP A 16 -1.34 4.07 0.27
N HIS A 17 -2.49 4.71 0.32
CA HIS A 17 -2.94 5.61 -0.75
C HIS A 17 -2.82 7.05 -0.29
N ILE A 18 -1.99 7.86 -0.95
CA ILE A 18 -1.78 9.26 -0.61
C ILE A 18 -2.71 10.16 -1.44
N TYR A 19 -3.18 11.25 -0.83
CA TYR A 19 -3.84 12.35 -1.54
C TYR A 19 -3.46 13.69 -0.94
N ASP A 20 -2.84 14.53 -1.75
CA ASP A 20 -2.42 15.88 -1.38
C ASP A 20 -3.12 16.99 -2.19
N GLY A 21 -3.95 16.58 -3.17
CA GLY A 21 -4.82 17.47 -3.94
C GLY A 21 -4.09 18.37 -4.95
N PRO A 22 -4.80 18.93 -5.94
CA PRO A 22 -4.21 19.76 -7.00
C PRO A 22 -3.93 21.22 -6.57
N GLY A 23 -3.75 21.49 -5.27
CA GLY A 23 -3.60 22.83 -4.71
C GLY A 23 -2.19 23.40 -4.82
N THR A 24 -1.88 24.45 -4.05
CA THR A 24 -0.52 25.02 -3.89
C THR A 24 0.38 24.16 -3.01
N ASN A 25 0.08 22.87 -2.90
CA ASN A 25 0.89 21.95 -2.13
C ASN A 25 2.23 21.76 -2.82
N VAL A 26 3.27 21.50 -2.04
CA VAL A 26 4.62 21.24 -2.57
C VAL A 26 4.62 19.96 -3.42
N HIS A 27 3.66 19.06 -3.15
CA HIS A 27 3.56 17.73 -3.71
C HIS A 27 2.14 17.39 -4.18
N PRO A 28 1.57 18.17 -5.12
CA PRO A 28 0.15 18.03 -5.46
C PRO A 28 -0.12 16.68 -6.12
N THR A 29 -1.12 15.95 -5.62
CA THR A 29 -1.64 14.75 -6.29
C THR A 29 -2.99 15.04 -6.92
N PHE A 30 -3.20 14.55 -8.14
CA PHE A 30 -4.45 14.78 -8.88
C PHE A 30 -5.52 13.72 -8.59
N ALA A 31 -5.12 12.59 -7.99
CA ALA A 31 -5.97 11.51 -7.54
C ALA A 31 -5.35 10.84 -6.30
N TRP A 32 -6.05 9.85 -5.74
CA TRP A 32 -5.43 8.94 -4.75
C TRP A 32 -4.41 8.07 -5.47
N GLU A 33 -3.15 8.13 -5.04
CA GLU A 33 -2.06 7.36 -5.63
C GLU A 33 -1.52 6.35 -4.63
N THR A 34 -1.19 5.15 -5.11
CA THR A 34 -0.64 4.09 -4.26
C THR A 34 0.85 4.34 -4.03
N VAL A 35 1.29 4.27 -2.78
CA VAL A 35 2.70 4.26 -2.41
C VAL A 35 3.29 2.90 -2.78
N THR A 36 4.20 2.89 -3.75
CA THR A 36 4.90 1.69 -4.22
C THR A 36 6.29 1.54 -3.59
N GLY A 37 6.84 2.61 -3.02
CA GLY A 37 8.12 2.61 -2.33
C GLY A 37 8.25 3.73 -1.32
N VAL A 38 9.01 3.46 -0.25
CA VAL A 38 9.39 4.45 0.77
C VAL A 38 10.89 4.33 0.98
N LYS A 39 11.61 5.45 0.90
CA LYS A 39 13.06 5.50 1.11
C LYS A 39 13.41 6.65 2.05
N LEU A 40 14.52 6.51 2.78
CA LEU A 40 15.16 7.61 3.50
C LEU A 40 16.41 8.02 2.72
N VAL A 41 16.46 9.26 2.24
CA VAL A 41 17.59 9.80 1.46
C VAL A 41 17.97 11.14 2.06
N ASP A 42 19.21 11.25 2.55
CA ASP A 42 19.76 12.47 3.15
C ASP A 42 18.88 13.09 4.25
N GLY A 43 18.17 12.25 5.02
CA GLY A 43 17.28 12.68 6.09
C GLY A 43 15.85 12.98 5.66
N LEU A 44 15.55 12.96 4.36
CA LEU A 44 14.22 13.15 3.79
C LEU A 44 13.54 11.82 3.47
N ILE A 45 12.22 11.79 3.64
CA ILE A 45 11.38 10.67 3.24
C ILE A 45 11.00 10.82 1.78
N VAL A 46 11.40 9.87 0.94
CA VAL A 46 11.02 9.80 -0.46
C VAL A 46 9.90 8.79 -0.62
N LEU A 47 8.71 9.28 -0.96
CA LEU A 47 7.56 8.46 -1.33
C LEU A 47 7.55 8.29 -2.85
N ILE A 48 7.62 7.05 -3.29
CA ILE A 48 7.43 6.66 -4.68
C ILE A 48 5.99 6.23 -4.83
N VAL A 49 5.24 6.89 -5.70
CA VAL A 49 3.80 6.68 -5.82
C VAL A 49 3.38 6.54 -7.28
N GLY A 50 2.26 5.88 -7.48
CA GLY A 50 1.70 5.59 -8.81
C GLY A 50 1.48 4.10 -8.99
N ARG A 51 1.42 3.65 -10.24
CA ARG A 51 1.29 2.21 -10.55
C ARG A 51 2.66 1.63 -10.88
N LEU A 52 2.88 0.36 -10.52
CA LEU A 52 4.12 -0.36 -10.86
C LEU A 52 4.32 -0.51 -12.37
N ASP A 53 3.26 -0.44 -13.17
CA ASP A 53 3.24 -0.56 -14.63
C ASP A 53 3.23 0.79 -15.38
N ALA A 54 3.30 1.92 -14.66
CA ALA A 54 3.23 3.27 -15.22
C ALA A 54 4.34 4.18 -14.69
N ALA A 55 4.38 5.42 -15.19
CA ALA A 55 5.26 6.45 -14.63
C ALA A 55 4.94 6.66 -13.14
N GLN A 56 5.99 6.68 -12.32
CA GLN A 56 5.90 6.90 -10.88
C GLN A 56 6.34 8.32 -10.55
N GLY A 57 5.64 8.95 -9.61
CA GLY A 57 6.03 10.21 -9.00
C GLY A 57 6.95 9.95 -7.81
N GLU A 58 7.94 10.82 -7.63
CA GLU A 58 8.74 10.87 -6.41
C GLU A 58 8.41 12.15 -5.64
N PHE A 59 8.05 11.99 -4.37
CA PHE A 59 7.67 13.08 -3.48
C PHE A 59 8.55 13.05 -2.23
N TRP A 60 9.05 14.23 -1.84
CA TRP A 60 10.12 14.37 -0.86
C TRP A 60 9.61 15.14 0.35
N PHE A 61 9.57 14.50 1.51
CA PHE A 61 8.98 15.06 2.71
C PHE A 61 10.00 15.14 3.84
N GLU A 62 9.84 16.13 4.71
CA GLU A 62 10.48 16.09 6.02
C GLU A 62 9.88 14.92 6.84
N PRO A 63 10.65 14.21 7.68
CA PRO A 63 10.15 13.05 8.43
C PRO A 63 8.89 13.32 9.26
N ASP A 64 8.78 14.52 9.84
CA ASP A 64 7.65 14.95 10.68
C ASP A 64 6.55 15.68 9.89
N GLU A 65 6.70 15.83 8.57
CA GLU A 65 5.69 16.46 7.72
C GLU A 65 4.39 15.65 7.71
N ALA A 66 3.26 16.35 7.79
CA ALA A 66 1.95 15.72 7.88
C ALA A 66 1.46 15.30 6.49
N VAL A 67 1.22 14.00 6.32
CA VAL A 67 0.74 13.41 5.07
C VAL A 67 -0.63 12.78 5.29
N THR A 68 -1.57 13.05 4.39
CA THR A 68 -2.90 12.42 4.42
C THR A 68 -2.90 11.15 3.58
N ILE A 69 -3.23 10.03 4.21
CA ILE A 69 -3.32 8.73 3.56
C ILE A 69 -4.66 8.05 3.81
N ILE A 70 -4.92 7.03 3.00
CA ILE A 70 -5.86 5.95 3.26
C ILE A 70 -5.03 4.69 3.49
N ARG A 71 -5.20 4.08 4.66
CA ARG A 71 -4.64 2.76 4.97
C ARG A 71 -5.78 1.76 5.08
N TYR A 72 -5.76 0.75 4.20
CA TYR A 72 -6.68 -0.37 4.30
C TYR A 72 -6.18 -1.34 5.39
N PRO A 73 -7.07 -1.94 6.18
CA PRO A 73 -6.66 -3.05 7.04
C PRO A 73 -6.03 -4.14 6.18
N PRO A 74 -4.97 -4.81 6.66
CA PRO A 74 -4.38 -5.92 5.92
C PRO A 74 -5.48 -6.93 5.60
N GLU A 75 -5.59 -7.30 4.33
CA GLU A 75 -6.53 -8.34 3.90
C GLU A 75 -6.20 -9.58 4.72
N ALA A 76 -7.19 -10.10 5.47
CA ALA A 76 -6.99 -11.29 6.28
C ALA A 76 -6.38 -12.38 5.38
N PRO A 77 -5.34 -13.10 5.82
CA PRO A 77 -4.80 -14.20 5.02
C PRO A 77 -5.96 -15.10 4.63
N GLN A 78 -6.25 -15.20 3.34
CA GLN A 78 -7.22 -16.18 2.86
C GLN A 78 -6.69 -17.53 3.33
N GLU A 79 -7.40 -18.18 4.25
CA GLU A 79 -7.08 -19.55 4.66
C GLU A 79 -6.90 -20.35 3.37
N PRO A 80 -5.75 -21.00 3.16
CA PRO A 80 -5.54 -21.77 1.95
C PRO A 80 -6.65 -22.81 1.89
N ALA A 81 -7.53 -22.68 0.89
CA ALA A 81 -8.65 -23.57 0.70
C ALA A 81 -8.17 -25.02 0.83
N ALA A 82 -8.63 -25.69 1.88
CA ALA A 82 -8.28 -27.08 2.14
C ALA A 82 -8.66 -27.88 0.89
N LYS A 83 -7.66 -28.33 0.13
CA LYS A 83 -7.87 -29.27 -0.97
C LYS A 83 -8.65 -30.46 -0.39
N PRO A 84 -9.79 -30.87 -0.96
CA PRO A 84 -10.44 -32.09 -0.53
C PRO A 84 -9.50 -33.25 -0.86
N HIS A 85 -8.83 -33.77 0.16
CA HIS A 85 -8.05 -34.98 0.08
C HIS A 85 -9.04 -36.15 -0.12
N ARG A 86 -9.35 -36.44 -1.40
CA ARG A 86 -10.06 -37.67 -1.75
C ARG A 86 -9.17 -38.85 -1.38
N LYS A 87 -9.38 -39.42 -0.19
CA LYS A 87 -9.03 -40.80 0.09
C LYS A 87 -10.03 -41.68 -0.68
N HIS A 88 -9.58 -42.27 -1.78
CA HIS A 88 -10.19 -43.49 -2.29
C HIS A 88 -9.11 -44.57 -2.24
N GLY A 89 -9.04 -45.24 -1.09
CA GLY A 89 -8.37 -46.52 -0.94
C GLY A 89 -9.39 -47.57 -0.53
N HIS A 90 -9.72 -48.49 -1.44
CA HIS A 90 -10.10 -49.89 -1.23
C HIS A 90 -10.37 -50.46 -2.65
N GLY A 91 -9.69 -51.49 -3.16
CA GLY A 91 -9.33 -52.74 -2.49
C GLY A 91 -10.46 -53.75 -2.65
N HIS A 92 -10.29 -54.67 -3.62
CA HIS A 92 -11.00 -55.95 -3.85
C HIS A 92 -12.51 -55.99 -4.17
N SER A 93 -12.86 -56.65 -5.29
CA SER A 93 -13.53 -57.98 -5.33
C SER A 93 -13.91 -58.35 -6.77
N GLY A 94 -13.60 -59.58 -7.19
CA GLY A 94 -14.10 -60.19 -8.45
C GLY A 94 -13.05 -60.99 -9.20
#